data_AF-A0A9E3F554-F1
#
_entry.id   AF-A0A9E3F554-F1
#
_cell.length_a   1.000
_cell.length_b   1.000
_cell.length_c   1.000
_cell.angle_alpha   90.00
_cell.angle_beta   90.00
_cell.angle_gamma   90.00
#
_symmetry.space_group_name_H-M   'P 1'
#
loop_
_entity.id
_entity.type
_entity.pdbx_description
1 polymer ?
#
loop_
_entity_poly.entity_id
_entity_poly.type
_entity_poly.pdbx_seq_one_letter_code
_entity_poly.pdbx_strand_id
1 'polypeptide(L)'
;MSPQTPDTALLTEVRDLKARLARAERRDRLSGACALCALALTALLNLRPQALAGPGVSLASLLARVTALDAKTASLLARVTALDAKTASITTTGTHGHAGATVTFTGVNVRIVNGLGATNGEPKNPTDHTNPVVNGLGNLILGYNATGNDMGKGDVRTGSHNLILGDLNNYASFGGLVAGKDNAISGPYATVTGGNVNTGSGDLAAVSGGYDNTASGIYASVAGGQANTAGGDFASVSGGAAVTEAAVNGWAGGAYHTP
;
A
#
# COMPACT_ATOMS: atom_id res chain seq x y z
N MET A 1 67.01 24.26 36.82
CA MET A 1 66.05 23.79 35.80
C MET A 1 64.66 23.90 36.40
N SER A 2 63.90 24.93 36.02
CA SER A 2 62.57 25.19 36.57
C SER A 2 61.55 24.23 35.94
N PRO A 3 60.66 23.57 36.72
CA PRO A 3 59.66 22.67 36.19
C PRO A 3 58.64 23.45 35.35
N GLN A 4 58.43 23.01 34.11
CA GLN A 4 57.30 23.48 33.30
C GLN A 4 56.01 23.21 34.07
N THR A 5 55.28 24.27 34.42
CA THR A 5 53.97 24.15 35.05
C THR A 5 53.03 23.36 34.13
N PRO A 6 52.14 22.50 34.66
CA PRO A 6 51.24 21.67 33.86
C PRO A 6 50.45 22.43 32.78
N ASP A 7 50.16 23.72 33.02
CA ASP A 7 49.42 24.60 32.12
C ASP A 7 50.15 24.94 30.79
N THR A 8 51.48 25.04 30.77
CA THR A 8 52.21 25.40 29.53
C THR A 8 52.34 24.24 28.56
N ALA A 9 52.40 23.00 29.05
CA ALA A 9 52.39 21.80 28.22
C ALA A 9 51.01 21.61 27.57
N LEU A 10 49.93 21.78 28.34
CA LEU A 10 48.54 21.65 27.89
C LEU A 10 48.17 22.71 26.84
N LEU A 11 48.62 23.95 27.02
CA LEU A 11 48.42 25.03 26.05
C LEU A 11 49.12 24.76 24.72
N THR A 12 50.23 24.03 24.72
CA THR A 12 50.98 23.68 23.52
C THR A 12 50.30 22.56 22.77
N GLU A 13 49.78 21.55 23.48
CA GLU A 13 49.03 20.43 22.93
C GLU A 13 47.70 20.88 22.29
N VAL A 14 47.00 21.84 22.92
CA VAL A 14 45.78 22.45 22.37
C VAL A 14 46.06 23.23 21.08
N ARG A 15 47.20 23.91 20.96
CA ARG A 15 47.57 24.61 19.72
C ARG A 15 47.88 23.64 18.58
N ASP A 16 48.57 22.54 18.88
CA ASP A 16 48.88 21.53 17.87
C ASP A 16 47.60 20.83 17.36
N LEU A 17 46.67 20.51 18.27
CA LEU A 17 45.37 19.96 17.93
C LEU A 17 44.54 20.89 17.03
N LYS A 18 44.54 22.20 17.30
CA LYS A 18 43.89 23.20 16.44
C LYS A 18 44.48 23.25 15.03
N ALA A 19 45.80 23.15 14.90
CA ALA A 19 46.47 23.13 13.61
C ALA A 19 46.18 21.83 12.82
N ARG A 20 46.05 20.69 13.51
CA ARG A 20 45.67 19.41 12.89
C ARG A 20 44.22 19.41 12.37
N LEU A 21 43.30 20.04 13.10
CA LEU A 21 41.90 20.17 12.70
C LEU A 21 41.72 21.06 11.46
N ALA A 22 42.37 22.22 11.42
CA ALA A 22 42.32 23.12 10.25
C ALA A 22 42.87 22.46 8.96
N ARG A 23 43.78 21.49 9.10
CA ARG A 23 44.29 20.68 7.98
C ARG A 23 43.30 19.60 7.54
N ALA A 24 42.50 19.05 8.44
CA ALA A 24 41.44 18.08 8.13
C ALA A 24 40.26 18.75 7.41
N GLU A 25 39.82 19.93 7.87
CA GLU A 25 38.73 20.70 7.26
C GLU A 25 38.99 21.12 5.81
N ARG A 26 40.25 21.40 5.45
CA ARG A 26 40.64 21.70 4.07
C ARG A 26 40.61 20.48 3.14
N ARG A 27 40.70 19.27 3.71
CA ARG A 27 40.79 18.02 2.95
C ARG A 27 39.42 17.44 2.58
N ASP A 28 38.35 17.88 3.25
CA ASP A 28 37.07 17.15 3.29
C ASP A 28 35.84 17.94 2.80
N ARG A 29 36.03 18.94 1.95
CA ARG A 29 34.94 19.64 1.23
C ARG A 29 34.10 18.73 0.31
N LEU A 30 34.31 17.41 0.30
CA LEU A 30 33.63 16.44 -0.58
C LEU A 30 32.67 15.46 0.10
N SER A 31 32.53 15.43 1.44
CA SER A 31 31.51 14.55 2.06
C SER A 31 30.74 15.26 3.19
N GLY A 32 29.43 15.42 3.00
CA GLY A 32 28.54 16.18 3.90
C GLY A 32 28.41 15.63 5.33
N ALA A 33 29.01 14.47 5.64
CA ALA A 33 29.01 13.87 6.96
C ALA A 33 30.03 14.53 7.93
N CYS A 34 31.09 15.16 7.43
CA CYS A 34 32.19 15.68 8.25
C CYS A 34 31.93 17.10 8.81
N ALA A 35 31.01 17.87 8.19
CA ALA A 35 30.69 19.24 8.61
C ALA A 35 29.97 19.29 9.99
N LEU A 36 29.16 18.29 10.33
CA LEU A 36 28.53 18.21 11.66
C LEU A 36 29.52 17.84 12.77
N CYS A 37 30.49 16.96 12.49
CA CYS A 37 31.57 16.64 13.44
C CYS A 37 32.50 17.84 13.69
N ALA A 38 32.80 18.62 12.65
CA ALA A 38 33.60 19.84 12.77
C ALA A 38 32.87 20.93 13.57
N LEU A 39 31.55 21.10 13.39
CA LEU A 39 30.75 22.04 14.20
C LEU A 39 30.64 21.61 15.68
N ALA A 40 30.47 20.32 15.95
CA ALA A 40 30.40 19.80 17.31
C ALA A 40 31.73 19.97 18.06
N LEU A 41 32.86 19.71 17.39
CA LEU A 41 34.17 19.85 17.99
C LEU A 41 34.61 21.32 18.15
N THR A 42 34.23 22.21 17.23
CA THR A 42 34.45 23.67 17.37
C THR A 42 33.58 24.28 18.47
N ALA A 43 32.38 23.76 18.72
CA ALA A 43 31.56 24.13 19.88
C ALA A 43 32.17 23.67 21.22
N LEU A 44 32.77 22.47 21.25
CA LEU A 44 33.50 21.94 22.43
C LEU A 44 34.80 22.69 22.73
N LEU A 45 35.54 23.12 21.70
CA LEU A 45 36.82 23.84 21.82
C LEU A 45 36.67 25.35 22.15
N ASN A 46 35.46 25.92 22.02
CA ASN A 46 35.16 27.32 22.35
C ASN A 46 34.62 27.55 23.77
N LEU A 47 34.40 26.49 24.55
CA LEU A 47 33.98 26.58 25.95
C LEU A 47 35.20 26.74 26.87
N ARG A 48 35.63 27.98 27.13
CA ARG A 48 36.39 28.28 28.35
C ARG A 48 35.45 28.21 29.56
N PRO A 49 35.78 27.51 30.65
CA PRO A 49 35.00 27.58 31.88
C PRO A 49 35.46 28.80 32.67
N GLN A 50 34.83 29.96 32.47
CA GLN A 50 34.89 31.05 33.45
C GLN A 50 33.82 32.12 33.13
N ALA A 51 32.95 32.34 34.13
CA ALA A 51 31.98 33.42 34.25
C ALA A 51 30.74 33.40 33.32
N LEU A 52 29.70 32.65 33.72
CA LEU A 52 28.31 33.13 33.61
C LEU A 52 27.40 32.41 34.63
N ALA A 53 27.65 32.67 35.91
CA ALA A 53 26.74 32.33 37.00
C ALA A 53 25.58 33.34 37.00
N GLY A 54 24.54 33.06 36.23
CA GLY A 54 23.19 33.64 36.42
C GLY A 54 22.26 32.57 37.02
N PRO A 55 21.26 32.94 37.84
CA PRO A 55 20.43 31.96 38.54
C PRO A 55 19.54 31.20 37.54
N GLY A 56 19.89 29.95 37.26
CA GLY A 56 18.98 28.96 36.67
C GLY A 56 19.50 28.14 35.50
N VAL A 57 20.58 28.53 34.81
CA VAL A 57 21.11 27.75 33.67
C VAL A 57 22.63 27.58 33.82
N SER A 58 23.04 26.39 34.26
CA SER A 58 24.46 26.02 34.34
C SER A 58 24.97 25.58 32.97
N LEU A 59 26.27 25.72 32.72
CA LEU A 59 26.91 25.15 31.53
C LEU A 59 26.63 23.64 31.39
N ALA A 60 26.54 22.92 32.51
CA ALA A 60 26.15 21.51 32.55
C ALA A 60 24.73 21.27 32.03
N SER A 61 23.77 22.14 32.36
CA SER A 61 22.39 22.04 31.85
C SER A 61 22.32 22.31 30.34
N LEU A 62 23.14 23.23 29.82
CA LEU A 62 23.24 23.49 28.38
C LEU A 62 23.87 22.30 27.65
N LEU A 63 24.96 21.75 28.18
CA LEU A 63 25.63 20.56 27.63
C LEU A 63 24.68 19.35 27.59
N ALA A 64 23.92 19.11 28.66
CA ALA A 64 22.92 18.05 28.70
C ALA A 64 21.80 18.21 27.67
N ARG A 65 21.38 19.46 27.38
CA ARG A 65 20.42 19.74 26.31
C ARG A 65 21.00 19.49 24.92
N VAL A 66 22.26 19.84 24.71
CA VAL A 66 22.96 19.59 23.44
C VAL A 66 23.12 18.08 23.21
N THR A 67 23.59 17.32 24.20
CA THR A 67 23.72 15.86 24.05
C THR A 67 22.37 15.18 23.83
N ALA A 68 21.30 15.64 24.48
CA ALA A 68 19.95 15.16 24.23
C ALA A 68 19.45 15.50 22.81
N LEU A 69 19.79 16.68 22.29
CA LEU A 69 19.45 17.09 20.93
C LEU A 69 20.24 16.30 19.88
N ASP A 70 21.51 16.03 20.13
CA ASP A 70 22.36 15.19 19.28
C ASP A 70 21.81 13.76 19.21
N ALA A 71 21.41 13.19 20.35
CA ALA A 71 20.77 11.88 20.40
C ALA A 71 19.46 11.85 19.58
N LYS A 72 18.63 12.89 19.67
CA LYS A 72 17.42 13.02 18.85
C LYS A 72 17.74 13.14 17.37
N THR A 73 18.79 13.88 17.01
CA THR A 73 19.22 14.07 15.62
C THR A 73 19.72 12.76 15.02
N ALA A 74 20.50 11.99 15.78
CA ALA A 74 20.94 10.64 15.38
C ALA A 74 19.76 9.69 15.17
N SER A 75 18.77 9.71 16.09
CA SER A 75 17.56 8.90 15.96
C SER A 75 16.73 9.29 14.73
N LEU A 76 16.60 10.59 14.45
CA LEU A 76 15.89 11.07 13.27
C LEU A 76 16.60 10.67 11.97
N LEU A 77 17.93 10.79 11.93
CA LEU A 77 18.72 10.38 10.78
C LEU A 77 18.54 8.89 10.46
N ALA A 78 18.58 8.03 11.49
CA ALA A 78 18.34 6.60 11.33
C ALA A 78 16.93 6.31 10.78
N ARG A 79 15.92 7.06 11.22
CA ARG A 79 14.55 6.93 10.70
C ARG A 79 14.45 7.35 9.22
N VAL A 80 15.13 8.42 8.82
CA VAL A 80 15.14 8.90 7.42
C VAL A 80 15.79 7.87 6.51
N THR A 81 16.97 7.36 6.87
CA THR A 81 17.64 6.31 6.08
C THR A 81 16.79 5.04 5.94
N ALA A 82 16.09 4.64 7.00
CA ALA A 82 15.17 3.50 6.94
C ALA A 82 13.95 3.76 6.03
N LEU A 83 13.47 5.01 5.96
CA LEU A 83 12.38 5.41 5.06
C LEU A 83 12.84 5.47 3.61
N ASP A 84 14.03 6.02 3.34
CA ASP A 84 14.63 6.06 2.01
C ASP A 84 14.79 4.64 1.45
N ALA A 85 15.28 3.71 2.27
CA ALA A 85 15.41 2.30 1.87
C ALA A 85 14.04 1.65 1.57
N LYS A 86 13.00 1.95 2.35
CA LYS A 86 11.64 1.42 2.13
C LYS A 86 10.94 2.03 0.91
N THR A 87 11.29 3.25 0.54
CA THR A 87 10.66 4.01 -0.56
C THR A 87 11.50 4.02 -1.84
N ALA A 88 12.65 3.35 -1.85
CA ALA A 88 13.58 3.30 -2.97
C ALA A 88 12.94 2.88 -4.31
N SER A 89 11.87 2.08 -4.27
CA SER A 89 11.14 1.61 -5.46
C SER A 89 9.96 2.49 -5.86
N ILE A 90 9.67 3.57 -5.15
CA ILE A 90 8.49 4.43 -5.33
C ILE A 90 8.93 5.83 -5.73
N THR A 91 8.39 6.33 -6.84
CA THR A 91 8.54 7.72 -7.26
C THR A 91 7.18 8.36 -7.49
N THR A 92 7.09 9.68 -7.36
CA THR A 92 5.87 10.43 -7.66
C THR A 92 6.15 11.56 -8.63
N THR A 93 5.23 11.82 -9.54
CA THR A 93 5.23 12.97 -10.44
C THR A 93 3.96 13.79 -10.24
N GLY A 94 4.01 15.09 -10.51
CA GLY A 94 2.89 16.02 -10.30
C GLY A 94 2.61 16.35 -8.82
N THR A 95 1.59 17.16 -8.58
CA THR A 95 1.16 17.56 -7.22
C THR A 95 0.02 16.67 -6.76
N HIS A 96 0.13 16.05 -5.57
CA HIS A 96 -0.92 15.20 -5.00
C HIS A 96 -2.31 15.85 -5.10
N GLY A 97 -3.31 15.09 -5.54
CA GLY A 97 -4.69 15.55 -5.70
C GLY A 97 -4.97 16.38 -6.97
N HIS A 98 -3.99 16.56 -7.86
CA HIS A 98 -4.15 17.31 -9.11
C HIS A 98 -4.03 16.39 -10.33
N ALA A 99 -4.57 16.83 -11.48
CA ALA A 99 -4.43 16.12 -12.74
C ALA A 99 -2.96 15.88 -13.09
N GLY A 100 -2.63 14.67 -13.53
CA GLY A 100 -1.26 14.26 -13.86
C GLY A 100 -0.42 13.77 -12.67
N ALA A 101 -0.94 13.81 -11.44
CA ALA A 101 -0.27 13.20 -10.30
C ALA A 101 -0.20 11.68 -10.44
N THR A 102 1.01 11.11 -10.41
CA THR A 102 1.22 9.66 -10.64
C THR A 102 2.19 9.10 -9.62
N VAL A 103 1.88 7.93 -9.06
CA VAL A 103 2.83 7.11 -8.27
C VAL A 103 3.35 6.01 -9.18
N THR A 104 4.68 5.85 -9.26
CA THR A 104 5.34 4.84 -10.07
C THR A 104 6.16 3.89 -9.19
N PHE A 105 5.92 2.59 -9.37
CA PHE A 105 6.70 1.52 -8.76
C PHE A 105 7.71 1.00 -9.79
N THR A 106 9.00 0.98 -9.48
CA THR A 106 10.06 0.55 -10.42
C THR A 106 10.84 -0.64 -9.88
N GLY A 107 11.00 -1.67 -10.71
CA GLY A 107 11.76 -2.88 -10.37
C GLY A 107 11.09 -3.79 -9.32
N VAL A 108 9.79 -3.60 -9.04
CA VAL A 108 9.04 -4.34 -8.02
C VAL A 108 7.63 -4.70 -8.49
N ASN A 109 7.06 -5.75 -7.91
CA ASN A 109 5.63 -6.06 -8.00
C ASN A 109 4.88 -5.42 -6.82
N VAL A 110 3.62 -5.01 -7.03
CA VAL A 110 2.72 -4.58 -5.95
C VAL A 110 1.90 -5.77 -5.47
N ARG A 111 2.06 -6.15 -4.21
CA ARG A 111 1.30 -7.23 -3.57
C ARG A 111 0.40 -6.66 -2.48
N ILE A 112 -0.91 -6.82 -2.63
CA ILE A 112 -1.90 -6.48 -1.60
C ILE A 112 -2.34 -7.79 -0.95
N VAL A 113 -2.23 -7.89 0.38
CA VAL A 113 -2.56 -9.10 1.13
C VAL A 113 -3.68 -8.85 2.14
N ASN A 114 -4.52 -9.86 2.35
CA ASN A 114 -5.59 -9.82 3.35
C ASN A 114 -5.10 -10.15 4.78
N GLY A 115 -3.84 -10.55 4.94
CA GLY A 115 -3.22 -10.89 6.22
C GLY A 115 -3.49 -12.30 6.73
N LEU A 116 -4.28 -13.12 6.02
CA LEU A 116 -4.63 -14.48 6.46
C LEU A 116 -3.62 -15.55 6.01
N GLY A 117 -2.72 -15.23 5.08
CA GLY A 117 -1.64 -16.14 4.68
C GLY A 117 -2.00 -17.15 3.58
N ALA A 118 -3.25 -17.14 3.08
CA ALA A 118 -3.71 -17.95 1.94
C ALA A 118 -4.78 -17.21 1.12
N THR A 119 -4.95 -17.61 -0.15
CA THR A 119 -5.90 -17.01 -1.10
C THR A 119 -7.36 -17.15 -0.64
N ASN A 120 -7.74 -18.34 -0.18
CA ASN A 120 -9.04 -18.64 0.45
C ASN A 120 -9.08 -18.29 1.95
N GLY A 121 -8.00 -17.71 2.49
CA GLY A 121 -7.81 -17.36 3.89
C GLY A 121 -7.69 -18.52 4.88
N GLU A 122 -7.59 -19.78 4.44
CA GLU A 122 -7.32 -20.94 5.30
C GLU A 122 -5.92 -21.53 4.98
N PRO A 123 -4.87 -21.13 5.71
CA PRO A 123 -3.49 -21.58 5.44
C PRO A 123 -3.27 -23.08 5.52
N LYS A 124 -4.10 -23.79 6.31
CA LYS A 124 -3.99 -25.23 6.47
C LYS A 124 -4.54 -26.00 5.26
N ASN A 125 -5.40 -25.38 4.46
CA ASN A 125 -5.97 -25.98 3.27
C ASN A 125 -6.26 -24.93 2.18
N PRO A 126 -5.21 -24.44 1.47
CA PRO A 126 -5.34 -23.34 0.52
C PRO A 126 -6.13 -23.69 -0.76
N THR A 127 -6.41 -24.98 -0.98
CA THR A 127 -7.12 -25.50 -2.17
C THR A 127 -8.62 -25.71 -1.94
N ASP A 128 -9.09 -25.63 -0.69
CA ASP A 128 -10.51 -25.77 -0.39
C ASP A 128 -11.25 -24.46 -0.68
N HIS A 129 -12.21 -24.52 -1.59
CA HIS A 129 -13.02 -23.37 -1.99
C HIS A 129 -14.45 -23.45 -1.42
N THR A 130 -14.78 -24.51 -0.68
CA THR A 130 -16.12 -24.77 -0.14
C THR A 130 -16.43 -23.96 1.11
N ASN A 131 -15.41 -23.58 1.89
CA ASN A 131 -15.58 -22.78 3.10
C ASN A 131 -14.46 -21.74 3.26
N PRO A 132 -14.43 -20.72 2.37
CA PRO A 132 -13.38 -19.72 2.42
C PRO A 132 -13.51 -18.78 3.60
N VAL A 133 -12.37 -18.41 4.19
CA VAL A 133 -12.28 -17.42 5.26
C VAL A 133 -11.86 -16.10 4.63
N VAL A 134 -12.80 -15.17 4.50
CA VAL A 134 -12.54 -13.84 3.92
C VAL A 134 -12.84 -12.74 4.94
N ASN A 135 -12.12 -11.62 4.86
CA ASN A 135 -12.17 -10.55 5.85
C ASN A 135 -12.33 -9.14 5.24
N GLY A 136 -12.69 -9.03 3.96
CA GLY A 136 -12.87 -7.75 3.27
C GLY A 136 -11.57 -7.05 2.85
N LEU A 137 -10.40 -7.58 3.23
CA LEU A 137 -9.09 -6.97 2.99
C LEU A 137 -8.38 -7.62 1.79
N GLY A 138 -7.29 -7.01 1.33
CA GLY A 138 -6.50 -7.56 0.22
C GLY A 138 -7.09 -7.28 -1.17
N ASN A 139 -8.06 -6.37 -1.28
CA ASN A 139 -8.68 -5.99 -2.55
C ASN A 139 -7.99 -4.76 -3.17
N LEU A 140 -8.05 -4.64 -4.51
CA LEU A 140 -7.70 -3.41 -5.23
C LEU A 140 -8.99 -2.71 -5.71
N ILE A 141 -9.26 -1.53 -5.18
CA ILE A 141 -10.39 -0.69 -5.58
C ILE A 141 -9.86 0.46 -6.45
N LEU A 142 -10.31 0.53 -7.70
CA LEU A 142 -9.96 1.62 -8.63
C LEU A 142 -11.06 2.68 -8.63
N GLY A 143 -10.79 3.83 -8.01
CA GLY A 143 -11.76 4.91 -7.82
C GLY A 143 -12.53 4.74 -6.51
N TYR A 144 -13.86 4.77 -6.59
CA TYR A 144 -14.76 4.62 -5.45
C TYR A 144 -15.66 3.41 -5.64
N ASN A 145 -16.09 2.83 -4.52
CA ASN A 145 -17.19 1.88 -4.46
C ASN A 145 -18.09 2.32 -3.29
N ALA A 146 -19.09 3.17 -3.56
CA ALA A 146 -19.91 3.79 -2.52
C ALA A 146 -20.72 2.72 -1.76
N THR A 147 -20.91 2.90 -0.45
CA THR A 147 -21.72 2.00 0.39
C THR A 147 -23.20 2.11 0.07
N GLY A 148 -23.94 1.02 0.26
CA GLY A 148 -25.35 0.93 -0.08
C GLY A 148 -25.58 0.23 -1.42
N ASN A 149 -26.82 -0.18 -1.64
CA ASN A 149 -27.23 -0.99 -2.75
C ASN A 149 -28.57 -0.48 -3.29
N ASP A 150 -28.63 -0.27 -4.59
CA ASP A 150 -29.92 -0.20 -5.28
C ASP A 150 -30.49 -1.65 -5.30
N MET A 151 -31.82 -1.81 -5.22
CA MET A 151 -32.50 -3.11 -5.45
C MET A 151 -32.30 -4.27 -4.45
N GLY A 152 -31.86 -4.02 -3.21
CA GLY A 152 -32.06 -4.98 -2.10
C GLY A 152 -31.05 -6.14 -1.99
N LYS A 153 -29.94 -6.13 -2.75
CA LYS A 153 -28.90 -7.19 -2.76
C LYS A 153 -27.96 -7.25 -1.53
N GLY A 154 -28.25 -6.53 -0.45
CA GLY A 154 -27.30 -6.19 0.63
C GLY A 154 -26.09 -5.36 0.18
N ASP A 155 -25.31 -4.85 1.15
CA ASP A 155 -23.96 -4.31 0.93
C ASP A 155 -22.94 -5.31 1.51
N VAL A 156 -22.55 -6.30 0.70
CA VAL A 156 -21.72 -7.44 1.10
C VAL A 156 -20.32 -7.31 0.49
N ARG A 157 -19.37 -6.87 1.32
CA ARG A 157 -17.96 -6.63 0.95
C ARG A 157 -16.99 -7.43 1.79
N THR A 158 -17.38 -8.66 2.12
CA THR A 158 -16.59 -9.57 2.96
C THR A 158 -15.44 -10.22 2.21
N GLY A 159 -15.46 -10.18 0.88
CA GLY A 159 -14.49 -10.83 0.01
C GLY A 159 -13.07 -10.27 0.07
N SER A 160 -12.09 -11.04 -0.38
CA SER A 160 -10.66 -10.67 -0.40
C SER A 160 -10.01 -10.94 -1.74
N HIS A 161 -8.85 -10.35 -2.06
CA HIS A 161 -8.13 -10.64 -3.32
C HIS A 161 -8.90 -10.30 -4.61
N ASN A 162 -9.86 -9.36 -4.54
CA ASN A 162 -10.66 -8.96 -5.69
C ASN A 162 -10.14 -7.68 -6.34
N LEU A 163 -10.46 -7.50 -7.62
CA LEU A 163 -10.31 -6.24 -8.35
C LEU A 163 -11.69 -5.60 -8.55
N ILE A 164 -11.86 -4.37 -8.05
CA ILE A 164 -13.15 -3.65 -8.03
C ILE A 164 -13.02 -2.35 -8.85
N LEU A 165 -13.91 -2.19 -9.83
CA LEU A 165 -14.01 -0.98 -10.66
C LEU A 165 -15.46 -0.47 -10.70
N GLY A 166 -15.65 0.84 -10.53
CA GLY A 166 -16.99 1.42 -10.54
C GLY A 166 -17.73 1.23 -9.22
N ASP A 167 -19.04 1.44 -9.22
CA ASP A 167 -19.80 1.83 -8.03
C ASP A 167 -20.78 0.77 -7.54
N LEU A 168 -21.07 0.77 -6.23
CA LEU A 168 -22.02 -0.13 -5.56
C LEU A 168 -21.80 -1.63 -5.78
N ASN A 169 -20.59 -2.06 -6.14
CA ASN A 169 -20.29 -3.47 -6.40
C ASN A 169 -20.11 -4.26 -5.10
N ASN A 170 -20.67 -5.47 -5.10
CA ASN A 170 -20.61 -6.44 -4.02
C ASN A 170 -19.61 -7.56 -4.33
N TYR A 171 -18.88 -8.00 -3.31
CA TYR A 171 -17.90 -9.06 -3.43
C TYR A 171 -17.81 -9.82 -2.10
N ALA A 172 -18.28 -11.06 -2.12
CA ALA A 172 -18.40 -11.89 -0.91
C ALA A 172 -17.33 -13.00 -0.83
N SER A 173 -16.61 -13.27 -1.91
CA SER A 173 -15.61 -14.35 -2.02
C SER A 173 -14.23 -13.80 -2.41
N PHE A 174 -13.41 -14.57 -3.12
CA PHE A 174 -12.02 -14.21 -3.40
C PHE A 174 -11.59 -14.48 -4.83
N GLY A 175 -10.53 -13.76 -5.25
CA GLY A 175 -9.89 -13.95 -6.55
C GLY A 175 -10.75 -13.52 -7.74
N GLY A 176 -11.78 -12.70 -7.51
CA GLY A 176 -12.71 -12.25 -8.54
C GLY A 176 -12.43 -10.86 -9.09
N LEU A 177 -13.11 -10.54 -10.18
CA LEU A 177 -13.12 -9.22 -10.81
C LEU A 177 -14.56 -8.75 -10.91
N VAL A 178 -14.84 -7.55 -10.40
CA VAL A 178 -16.16 -6.93 -10.53
C VAL A 178 -16.01 -5.49 -11.00
N ALA A 179 -16.64 -5.18 -12.13
CA ALA A 179 -16.62 -3.87 -12.74
C ALA A 179 -18.02 -3.42 -13.13
N GLY A 180 -18.29 -2.11 -13.15
CA GLY A 180 -19.58 -1.54 -13.54
C GLY A 180 -20.35 -0.95 -12.35
N LYS A 181 -21.67 -0.99 -12.40
CA LYS A 181 -22.54 -0.47 -11.33
C LYS A 181 -23.37 -1.59 -10.72
N ASP A 182 -23.35 -1.74 -9.40
CA ASP A 182 -24.28 -2.62 -8.67
C ASP A 182 -24.21 -4.08 -9.11
N ASN A 183 -23.00 -4.56 -9.42
CA ASN A 183 -22.76 -5.96 -9.74
C ASN A 183 -22.33 -6.74 -8.50
N ALA A 184 -22.55 -8.05 -8.48
CA ALA A 184 -22.19 -8.91 -7.35
C ALA A 184 -21.39 -10.12 -7.79
N ILE A 185 -20.27 -10.39 -7.10
CA ILE A 185 -19.55 -11.66 -7.19
C ILE A 185 -19.55 -12.37 -5.83
N SER A 186 -20.03 -13.60 -5.79
CA SER A 186 -20.05 -14.41 -4.55
C SER A 186 -19.45 -15.80 -4.72
N GLY A 187 -19.19 -16.23 -5.96
CA GLY A 187 -18.41 -17.44 -6.23
C GLY A 187 -16.89 -17.18 -6.12
N PRO A 188 -16.10 -18.13 -5.62
CA PRO A 188 -14.65 -18.15 -5.80
C PRO A 188 -14.26 -17.92 -7.26
N TYR A 189 -13.36 -16.98 -7.50
CA TYR A 189 -12.85 -16.64 -8.84
C TYR A 189 -13.92 -16.19 -9.85
N ALA A 190 -15.12 -15.82 -9.38
CA ALA A 190 -16.18 -15.33 -10.26
C ALA A 190 -15.81 -13.96 -10.85
N THR A 191 -16.29 -13.70 -12.06
CA THR A 191 -16.02 -12.46 -12.78
C THR A 191 -17.28 -11.82 -13.34
N VAL A 192 -17.38 -10.51 -13.14
CA VAL A 192 -18.35 -9.64 -13.81
C VAL A 192 -17.59 -8.45 -14.38
N THR A 193 -17.37 -8.43 -15.69
CA THR A 193 -16.46 -7.45 -16.32
C THR A 193 -17.08 -6.09 -16.60
N GLY A 194 -18.38 -5.90 -16.35
CA GLY A 194 -19.06 -4.64 -16.58
C GLY A 194 -20.57 -4.72 -16.43
N GLY A 195 -21.25 -3.67 -16.90
CA GLY A 195 -22.71 -3.60 -16.93
C GLY A 195 -23.33 -3.20 -15.59
N ASN A 196 -24.61 -3.52 -15.42
CA ASN A 196 -25.39 -3.13 -14.26
C ASN A 196 -26.23 -4.30 -13.72
N VAL A 197 -26.22 -4.51 -12.40
CA VAL A 197 -27.09 -5.50 -11.70
C VAL A 197 -26.75 -6.96 -12.03
N ASN A 198 -25.59 -7.24 -12.61
CA ASN A 198 -25.15 -8.60 -12.93
C ASN A 198 -24.67 -9.35 -11.67
N THR A 199 -24.82 -10.68 -11.67
CA THR A 199 -24.48 -11.56 -10.54
C THR A 199 -23.66 -12.76 -11.02
N GLY A 200 -22.44 -12.92 -10.53
CA GLY A 200 -21.61 -14.11 -10.68
C GLY A 200 -21.51 -14.85 -9.35
N SER A 201 -22.37 -15.84 -9.12
CA SER A 201 -22.47 -16.52 -7.82
C SER A 201 -21.91 -17.93 -7.81
N GLY A 202 -21.73 -18.56 -8.98
CA GLY A 202 -21.09 -19.87 -9.08
C GLY A 202 -19.56 -19.77 -9.05
N ASP A 203 -18.90 -20.82 -8.58
CA ASP A 203 -17.45 -20.95 -8.64
C ASP A 203 -16.97 -20.83 -10.09
N LEU A 204 -16.00 -19.95 -10.33
CA LEU A 204 -15.44 -19.67 -11.67
C LEU A 204 -16.50 -19.21 -12.70
N ALA A 205 -17.65 -18.70 -12.23
CA ALA A 205 -18.68 -18.17 -13.11
C ALA A 205 -18.26 -16.85 -13.74
N ALA A 206 -18.76 -16.57 -14.95
CA ALA A 206 -18.40 -15.38 -15.70
C ALA A 206 -19.63 -14.68 -16.30
N VAL A 207 -19.75 -13.37 -16.08
CA VAL A 207 -20.69 -12.49 -16.78
C VAL A 207 -19.90 -11.38 -17.48
N SER A 208 -19.95 -11.34 -18.80
CA SER A 208 -19.14 -10.35 -19.54
C SER A 208 -19.71 -8.91 -19.47
N GLY A 209 -20.99 -8.77 -19.13
CA GLY A 209 -21.65 -7.47 -18.94
C GLY A 209 -23.16 -7.55 -19.17
N GLY A 210 -23.76 -6.42 -19.56
CA GLY A 210 -25.20 -6.31 -19.78
C GLY A 210 -25.97 -5.83 -18.54
N TYR A 211 -27.28 -6.10 -18.51
CA TYR A 211 -28.17 -5.68 -17.43
C TYR A 211 -28.83 -6.90 -16.77
N ASP A 212 -28.68 -7.06 -15.47
CA ASP A 212 -29.39 -8.06 -14.66
C ASP A 212 -29.15 -9.53 -15.08
N ASN A 213 -27.95 -9.85 -15.54
CA ASN A 213 -27.59 -11.23 -15.88
C ASN A 213 -27.08 -12.00 -14.67
N THR A 214 -27.37 -13.30 -14.59
CA THR A 214 -26.94 -14.18 -13.50
C THR A 214 -26.21 -15.42 -14.03
N ALA A 215 -24.97 -15.64 -13.59
CA ALA A 215 -24.25 -16.90 -13.76
C ALA A 215 -24.08 -17.56 -12.39
N SER A 216 -24.89 -18.58 -12.11
CA SER A 216 -24.98 -19.19 -10.78
C SER A 216 -24.48 -20.64 -10.69
N GLY A 217 -24.35 -21.34 -11.82
CA GLY A 217 -23.70 -22.66 -11.86
C GLY A 217 -22.18 -22.57 -11.79
N ILE A 218 -21.53 -23.65 -11.36
CA ILE A 218 -20.06 -23.77 -11.38
C ILE A 218 -19.60 -23.70 -12.85
N TYR A 219 -18.61 -22.87 -13.17
CA TYR A 219 -18.17 -22.60 -14.56
C TYR A 219 -19.26 -22.05 -15.50
N ALA A 220 -20.40 -21.59 -14.97
CA ALA A 220 -21.45 -21.02 -15.80
C ALA A 220 -21.01 -19.69 -16.44
N SER A 221 -21.49 -19.42 -17.65
CA SER A 221 -21.13 -18.20 -18.38
C SER A 221 -22.35 -17.50 -18.98
N VAL A 222 -22.37 -16.17 -18.88
CA VAL A 222 -23.28 -15.30 -19.63
C VAL A 222 -22.47 -14.26 -20.38
N ALA A 223 -22.53 -14.29 -21.71
CA ALA A 223 -21.76 -13.35 -22.54
C ALA A 223 -22.33 -11.93 -22.55
N GLY A 224 -23.58 -11.72 -22.12
CA GLY A 224 -24.19 -10.40 -21.99
C GLY A 224 -25.71 -10.44 -22.19
N GLY A 225 -26.29 -9.30 -22.58
CA GLY A 225 -27.72 -9.15 -22.79
C GLY A 225 -28.46 -8.65 -21.55
N GLN A 226 -29.75 -8.99 -21.44
CA GLN A 226 -30.62 -8.52 -20.38
C GLN A 226 -31.32 -9.68 -19.66
N ALA A 227 -31.27 -9.74 -18.34
CA ALA A 227 -32.05 -10.71 -17.55
C ALA A 227 -31.80 -12.19 -17.91
N ASN A 228 -30.59 -12.54 -18.36
CA ASN A 228 -30.25 -13.92 -18.71
C ASN A 228 -29.72 -14.69 -17.49
N THR A 229 -30.01 -15.99 -17.40
CA THR A 229 -29.56 -16.86 -16.32
C THR A 229 -28.88 -18.12 -16.84
N ALA A 230 -27.59 -18.31 -16.52
CA ALA A 230 -26.88 -19.58 -16.67
C ALA A 230 -26.82 -20.26 -15.30
N GLY A 231 -27.77 -21.18 -15.06
CA GLY A 231 -28.01 -21.78 -13.74
C GLY A 231 -27.40 -23.16 -13.53
N GLY A 232 -27.19 -23.94 -14.60
CA GLY A 232 -26.55 -25.25 -14.52
C GLY A 232 -25.04 -25.17 -14.46
N ASP A 233 -24.38 -26.16 -13.86
CA ASP A 233 -22.92 -26.28 -13.92
C ASP A 233 -22.48 -26.41 -15.38
N PHE A 234 -21.45 -25.67 -15.77
CA PHE A 234 -20.96 -25.53 -17.15
C PHE A 234 -22.01 -24.99 -18.14
N ALA A 235 -23.12 -24.41 -17.68
CA ALA A 235 -24.10 -23.81 -18.56
C ALA A 235 -23.57 -22.55 -19.24
N SER A 236 -24.01 -22.28 -20.46
CA SER A 236 -23.60 -21.08 -21.21
C SER A 236 -24.79 -20.40 -21.88
N VAL A 237 -24.94 -19.10 -21.62
CA VAL A 237 -25.87 -18.23 -22.33
C VAL A 237 -25.09 -17.23 -23.16
N SER A 238 -25.21 -17.34 -24.48
CA SER A 238 -24.49 -16.49 -25.44
C SER A 238 -25.02 -15.05 -25.53
N GLY A 239 -26.19 -14.76 -24.94
CA GLY A 239 -26.80 -13.43 -24.89
C GLY A 239 -28.30 -13.49 -25.19
N GLY A 240 -28.92 -12.32 -25.39
CA GLY A 240 -30.37 -12.20 -25.59
C GLY A 240 -31.06 -11.50 -24.42
N ALA A 241 -32.38 -11.66 -24.31
CA ALA A 241 -33.18 -11.13 -23.22
C ALA A 241 -34.03 -12.23 -22.59
N ALA A 242 -33.95 -12.39 -21.27
CA ALA A 242 -34.73 -13.36 -20.48
C ALA A 242 -34.49 -14.84 -20.86
N VAL A 243 -33.27 -15.21 -21.25
CA VAL A 243 -32.88 -16.60 -21.55
C VAL A 243 -32.47 -17.31 -20.26
N THR A 244 -32.93 -18.54 -20.02
CA THR A 244 -32.56 -19.33 -18.83
C THR A 244 -32.09 -20.73 -19.21
N GLU A 245 -30.84 -21.06 -18.87
CA GLU A 245 -30.24 -22.38 -19.06
C GLU A 245 -29.90 -23.03 -17.71
N ALA A 246 -30.76 -23.95 -17.28
CA ALA A 246 -30.63 -24.64 -15.99
C ALA A 246 -29.92 -26.01 -16.08
N ALA A 247 -29.71 -26.54 -17.29
CA ALA A 247 -29.12 -27.86 -17.49
C ALA A 247 -27.60 -27.84 -17.30
N VAL A 248 -27.05 -28.89 -16.69
CA VAL A 248 -25.60 -29.12 -16.63
C VAL A 248 -25.06 -29.31 -18.06
N ASN A 249 -24.01 -28.60 -18.43
CA ASN A 249 -23.48 -28.49 -19.80
C ASN A 249 -24.49 -27.91 -20.83
N GLY A 250 -25.55 -27.25 -20.37
CA GLY A 250 -26.56 -26.65 -21.24
C GLY A 250 -26.03 -25.42 -22.00
N TRP A 251 -26.59 -25.16 -23.18
CA TRP A 251 -26.30 -23.94 -23.93
C TRP A 251 -27.57 -23.35 -24.53
N ALA A 252 -27.69 -22.02 -24.48
CA ALA A 252 -28.63 -21.29 -25.31
C ALA A 252 -28.15 -19.91 -25.75
N GLY A 253 -28.93 -19.34 -26.66
CA GLY A 253 -28.78 -17.97 -27.11
C GLY A 253 -30.10 -17.35 -27.55
N GLY A 254 -30.22 -16.06 -27.29
CA GLY A 254 -31.05 -15.12 -28.02
C GLY A 254 -32.45 -14.81 -27.47
N ALA A 255 -32.89 -13.58 -27.78
CA ALA A 255 -34.17 -13.31 -28.46
C ALA A 255 -34.09 -11.95 -29.23
N TYR A 256 -34.63 -11.94 -30.46
CA TYR A 256 -34.85 -10.87 -31.46
C TYR A 256 -33.95 -10.86 -32.71
N HIS A 257 -34.26 -11.74 -33.67
CA HIS A 257 -34.33 -11.37 -35.09
C HIS A 257 -35.42 -12.21 -35.76
N THR A 258 -36.65 -11.70 -35.81
CA THR A 258 -37.59 -12.15 -36.85
C THR A 258 -37.12 -11.54 -38.17
N PRO A 259 -36.91 -12.33 -39.24
CA PRO A 259 -36.53 -11.80 -40.55
C PRO A 259 -37.59 -10.86 -41.14
#